data_AF-A0AAV0BMG2-F1
#
_entry.id   AF-A0AAV0BMG2-F1
#
_cell.length_a   1.000
_cell.length_b   1.000
_cell.length_c   1.000
_cell.angle_alpha   90.00
_cell.angle_beta   90.00
_cell.angle_gamma   90.00
#
_symmetry.space_group_name_H-M   'P 1'
#
loop_
_entity.id
_entity.type
_entity.pdbx_description
1 polymer ?
#
loop_
_entity_poly.entity_id
_entity_poly.type
_entity_poly.pdbx_seq_one_letter_code
_entity_poly.pdbx_strand_id
1 'polypeptide(L)'
;MQSPSSSSSSSTDPSLRPVHLYVYDLSNGLARSMSMSWTERQFNGIWHTSVVFDNQLEVFFGQGIMTSRPGNSHIGKPLRVIDQGETMIDPVTFEDYIKGLRSSWNAQSFMSHSLELSSLRNCNSFSKEVLSFLNGSNVPDYILSLPHQFLSTPLGASMRPMIDQMFR
;
A
#
# COMPACT_ATOMS: atom_id res chain seq x y z
N MET A 1 -53.77 -7.58 2.75
CA MET A 1 -52.64 -6.65 2.54
C MET A 1 -51.49 -7.12 3.41
N GLN A 2 -50.49 -7.79 2.83
CA GLN A 2 -49.19 -8.04 3.46
C GLN A 2 -48.17 -8.23 2.34
N SER A 3 -47.09 -7.48 2.45
CA SER A 3 -46.10 -7.12 1.43
C SER A 3 -45.23 -8.30 0.97
N PRO A 4 -44.70 -8.29 -0.27
CA PRO A 4 -43.65 -9.24 -0.65
C PRO A 4 -42.30 -8.77 -0.12
N SER A 5 -41.60 -9.67 0.57
CA SER A 5 -40.20 -9.54 0.98
C SER A 5 -39.29 -9.56 -0.25
N SER A 6 -38.64 -8.43 -0.53
CA SER A 6 -37.61 -8.28 -1.56
C SER A 6 -36.31 -8.97 -1.12
N SER A 7 -36.11 -10.20 -1.57
CA SER A 7 -34.80 -10.87 -1.58
C SER A 7 -33.92 -10.22 -2.65
N SER A 8 -33.04 -9.31 -2.24
CA SER A 8 -31.99 -8.76 -3.10
C SER A 8 -30.95 -9.86 -3.37
N SER A 9 -31.10 -10.58 -4.47
CA SER A 9 -30.06 -11.41 -5.04
C SER A 9 -28.92 -10.51 -5.54
N SER A 10 -27.81 -10.47 -4.82
CA SER A 10 -26.57 -9.86 -5.29
C SER A 10 -26.02 -10.70 -6.45
N SER A 11 -26.42 -10.35 -7.66
CA SER A 11 -25.82 -10.84 -8.89
C SER A 11 -24.40 -10.26 -8.99
N THR A 12 -23.39 -11.03 -8.60
CA THR A 12 -22.00 -10.66 -8.84
C THR A 12 -21.79 -10.66 -10.36
N ASP A 13 -21.61 -9.48 -10.95
CA ASP A 13 -21.27 -9.35 -12.36
C ASP A 13 -19.91 -10.02 -12.60
N PRO A 14 -19.81 -11.03 -13.49
CA PRO A 14 -18.55 -11.75 -13.74
C PRO A 14 -17.44 -10.86 -14.32
N SER A 15 -17.75 -9.61 -14.70
CA SER A 15 -16.77 -8.62 -15.12
C SER A 15 -16.16 -7.81 -13.98
N LEU A 16 -16.79 -7.80 -12.80
CA LEU A 16 -16.32 -7.10 -11.61
C LEU A 16 -15.33 -7.98 -10.83
N ARG A 17 -14.18 -7.39 -10.52
CA ARG A 17 -13.08 -8.05 -9.81
C ARG A 17 -12.83 -7.35 -8.49
N PRO A 18 -12.75 -8.10 -7.37
CA PRO A 18 -12.50 -7.50 -6.07
C PRO A 18 -11.07 -6.96 -5.98
N VAL A 19 -10.93 -5.84 -5.26
CA VAL A 19 -9.67 -5.15 -4.99
C VAL A 19 -9.51 -5.03 -3.48
N HIS A 20 -8.39 -5.49 -2.95
CA HIS A 20 -8.08 -5.37 -1.54
C HIS A 20 -6.75 -4.65 -1.33
N LEU A 21 -6.64 -3.91 -0.23
CA LEU A 21 -5.40 -3.36 0.27
C LEU A 21 -4.97 -4.15 1.49
N TYR A 22 -3.86 -4.88 1.36
CA TYR A 22 -3.23 -5.61 2.45
C TYR A 22 -2.31 -4.66 3.20
N VAL A 23 -2.43 -4.63 4.51
CA VAL A 23 -1.66 -3.75 5.41
C VAL A 23 -0.85 -4.61 6.36
N TYR A 24 0.45 -4.36 6.40
CA TYR A 24 1.42 -5.05 7.23
C TYR A 24 2.04 -4.07 8.22
N ASP A 25 2.43 -4.58 9.39
CA ASP A 25 3.26 -3.84 10.34
C ASP A 25 4.67 -4.43 10.34
N LEU A 26 5.61 -3.73 9.70
CA LEU A 26 7.01 -4.17 9.63
C LEU A 26 7.71 -4.19 10.99
N SER A 27 7.15 -3.50 12.00
CA SER A 27 7.68 -3.52 13.35
C SER A 27 7.20 -4.69 14.19
N ASN A 28 6.24 -5.49 13.70
CA ASN A 28 5.60 -6.57 14.45
C ASN A 28 5.14 -6.15 15.87
N GLY A 29 4.55 -4.96 15.99
CA GLY A 29 4.07 -4.41 17.26
C GLY A 29 5.12 -3.67 18.08
N LEU A 30 6.40 -3.70 17.70
CA LEU A 30 7.45 -2.95 18.40
C LEU A 30 7.20 -1.46 18.36
N ALA A 31 6.80 -0.91 17.21
CA ALA A 31 6.49 0.51 17.08
C ALA A 31 5.39 0.91 18.07
N ARG A 32 4.31 0.12 18.17
CA ARG A 32 3.22 0.35 19.12
C ARG A 32 3.69 0.37 20.57
N SER A 33 4.65 -0.47 20.93
CA SER A 33 5.12 -0.61 22.31
C SER A 33 6.20 0.40 22.71
N MET A 34 7.03 0.85 21.76
CA MET A 34 8.24 1.62 22.07
C MET A 34 8.24 3.05 21.50
N SER A 35 7.36 3.38 20.55
CA SER A 35 7.38 4.68 19.87
C SER A 35 7.31 5.85 20.84
N MET A 36 6.44 5.79 21.84
CA MET A 36 6.23 6.92 22.75
C MET A 36 7.52 7.29 23.49
N SER A 37 8.27 6.28 23.94
CA SER A 37 9.50 6.47 24.71
C SER A 37 10.66 7.01 23.88
N TRP A 38 10.66 6.82 22.55
CA TRP A 38 11.78 7.16 21.67
C TRP A 38 11.51 8.35 20.76
N THR A 39 10.29 8.47 20.25
CA THR A 39 9.89 9.52 19.31
C THR A 39 9.03 10.61 19.96
N GLU A 40 8.72 10.49 21.26
CA GLU A 40 7.80 11.37 22.01
C GLU A 40 6.40 11.44 21.38
N ARG A 41 6.10 10.48 20.51
CA ARG A 41 4.89 10.38 19.70
C ARG A 41 4.49 8.92 19.60
N GLN A 42 3.19 8.66 19.69
CA GLN A 42 2.67 7.31 19.54
C GLN A 42 2.52 6.94 18.07
N PHE A 43 3.17 5.84 17.66
CA PHE A 43 3.02 5.21 16.35
C PHE A 43 2.44 3.81 16.55
N ASN A 44 1.37 3.48 15.82
CA ASN A 44 0.69 2.18 15.99
C ASN A 44 1.31 1.04 15.16
N GLY A 45 2.31 1.34 14.33
CA GLY A 45 2.96 0.39 13.43
C GLY A 45 3.86 1.11 12.42
N ILE A 46 4.70 0.34 11.74
CA ILE A 46 5.40 0.77 10.53
C ILE A 46 4.64 0.16 9.35
N TRP A 47 3.81 0.97 8.72
CA TRP A 47 2.88 0.50 7.71
C TRP A 47 3.57 0.23 6.38
N HIS A 48 3.39 -1.00 5.89
CA HIS A 48 3.68 -1.40 4.52
C HIS A 48 2.39 -1.90 3.88
N THR A 49 2.15 -1.57 2.61
CA THR A 49 0.95 -2.02 1.89
C THR A 49 1.23 -2.76 0.60
N SER A 50 0.32 -3.65 0.26
CA SER A 50 0.22 -4.30 -1.06
C SER A 50 -1.21 -4.26 -1.57
N VAL A 51 -1.38 -4.26 -2.89
CA VAL A 51 -2.70 -4.33 -3.53
C VAL A 51 -2.93 -5.74 -4.02
N VAL A 52 -4.08 -6.31 -3.67
CA VAL A 52 -4.53 -7.62 -4.15
C VAL A 52 -5.64 -7.42 -5.16
N PHE A 53 -5.38 -7.84 -6.39
CA PHE A 53 -6.30 -7.81 -7.51
C PHE A 53 -6.89 -9.20 -7.75
N ASP A 54 -8.22 -9.25 -7.89
CA ASP A 54 -8.99 -10.46 -8.25
C ASP A 54 -8.73 -11.66 -7.32
N ASN A 55 -8.36 -11.38 -6.06
CA ASN A 55 -7.98 -12.39 -5.05
C ASN A 55 -6.86 -13.36 -5.48
N GLN A 56 -6.12 -13.05 -6.55
CA GLN A 56 -5.12 -13.94 -7.15
C GLN A 56 -3.75 -13.30 -7.26
N LEU A 57 -3.70 -11.99 -7.46
CA LEU A 57 -2.47 -11.27 -7.72
C LEU A 57 -2.24 -10.21 -6.64
N GLU A 58 -1.20 -10.41 -5.84
CA GLU A 58 -0.67 -9.40 -4.94
C GLU A 58 0.46 -8.64 -5.62
N VAL A 59 0.36 -7.32 -5.67
CA VAL A 59 1.38 -6.40 -6.18
C VAL A 59 1.81 -5.42 -5.11
N PHE A 60 3.12 -5.25 -4.97
CA PHE A 60 3.72 -4.32 -4.02
C PHE A 60 5.05 -3.82 -4.53
N PHE A 61 5.56 -2.77 -3.88
CA PHE A 61 6.83 -2.17 -4.25
C PHE A 61 7.87 -2.36 -3.14
N GLY A 62 9.06 -2.81 -3.55
CA GLY A 62 10.25 -2.96 -2.71
C GLY A 62 11.47 -2.40 -3.45
N GLN A 63 12.31 -3.27 -4.01
CA GLN A 63 13.44 -2.88 -4.89
C GLN A 63 13.00 -2.74 -6.37
N GLY A 64 11.75 -2.36 -6.59
CA GLY A 64 11.03 -2.54 -7.85
C GLY A 64 9.64 -3.14 -7.60
N ILE A 65 8.85 -3.26 -8.65
CA ILE A 65 7.52 -3.88 -8.56
C ILE A 65 7.67 -5.39 -8.39
N MET A 66 7.10 -5.91 -7.32
CA MET A 66 7.07 -7.34 -7.01
C MET A 66 5.63 -7.85 -7.10
N THR A 67 5.50 -9.09 -7.58
CA THR A 67 4.22 -9.79 -7.70
C THR A 67 4.28 -11.10 -6.92
N SER A 68 3.17 -11.48 -6.31
CA SER A 68 3.04 -12.67 -5.45
C SER A 68 1.61 -13.20 -5.49
N ARG A 69 1.40 -14.41 -4.99
CA ARG A 69 0.06 -14.82 -4.54
C ARG A 69 -0.28 -14.11 -3.21
N PRO A 70 -1.55 -13.75 -2.96
CA PRO A 70 -1.95 -13.09 -1.72
C PRO A 70 -1.44 -13.82 -0.47
N GLY A 71 -0.74 -13.09 0.39
CA GLY A 71 -0.23 -13.58 1.67
C GLY A 71 0.91 -14.60 1.59
N ASN A 72 1.50 -14.78 0.40
CA ASN A 72 2.70 -15.60 0.19
C ASN A 72 3.96 -14.76 -0.06
N SER A 73 3.85 -13.44 0.09
CA SER A 73 5.01 -12.55 -0.03
C SER A 73 5.97 -12.78 1.16
N HIS A 74 7.23 -12.37 0.98
CA HIS A 74 8.26 -12.44 2.03
C HIS A 74 7.94 -11.60 3.28
N ILE A 75 6.92 -10.74 3.18
CA ILE A 75 6.42 -9.87 4.25
C ILE A 75 5.58 -10.69 5.24
N GLY A 76 5.01 -11.82 4.79
CA GLY A 76 4.22 -12.72 5.62
C GLY A 76 2.72 -12.45 5.49
N LYS A 77 2.01 -12.56 6.61
CA LYS A 77 0.54 -12.40 6.64
C LYS A 77 0.16 -10.94 6.90
N PRO A 78 -0.85 -10.41 6.19
CA PRO A 78 -1.33 -9.05 6.43
C PRO A 78 -1.89 -8.95 7.84
N LEU A 79 -1.58 -7.85 8.52
CA LEU A 79 -2.21 -7.51 9.79
C LEU A 79 -3.68 -7.12 9.58
N ARG A 80 -3.96 -6.43 8.47
CA ARG A 80 -5.32 -6.03 8.07
C ARG A 80 -5.50 -6.20 6.58
N VAL A 81 -6.70 -6.60 6.19
CA VAL A 81 -7.16 -6.59 4.81
C VAL A 81 -8.27 -5.55 4.72
N ILE A 82 -8.07 -4.53 3.91
CA ILE A 82 -9.04 -3.45 3.68
C ILE A 82 -9.68 -3.72 2.33
N ASP A 83 -11.00 -3.90 2.31
CA ASP A 83 -11.78 -3.95 1.07
C ASP A 83 -11.78 -2.58 0.40
N GLN A 84 -11.34 -2.52 -0.85
CA GLN A 84 -11.29 -1.31 -1.67
C GLN A 84 -12.40 -1.31 -2.73
N GLY A 85 -13.33 -2.25 -2.68
CA GLY A 85 -14.40 -2.43 -3.64
C GLY A 85 -13.96 -3.25 -4.85
N GLU A 86 -14.52 -2.93 -6.00
CA GLU A 86 -14.38 -3.73 -7.22
C GLU A 86 -13.87 -2.88 -8.39
N THR A 87 -13.39 -3.54 -9.43
CA THR A 87 -12.95 -2.93 -10.69
C THR A 87 -13.45 -3.73 -11.88
N MET A 88 -13.70 -3.03 -13.00
CA MET A 88 -14.00 -3.67 -14.30
C MET A 88 -12.73 -3.94 -15.12
N ILE A 89 -11.55 -3.49 -14.66
CA ILE A 89 -10.29 -3.67 -15.38
C ILE A 89 -9.98 -5.16 -15.48
N ASP A 90 -9.72 -5.63 -16.69
CA ASP A 90 -9.38 -7.02 -16.96
C ASP A 90 -7.91 -7.33 -16.60
N PRO A 91 -7.58 -8.61 -16.34
CA PRO A 91 -6.24 -8.98 -15.89
C PRO A 91 -5.15 -8.66 -16.91
N VAL A 92 -5.46 -8.69 -18.21
CA VAL A 92 -4.47 -8.39 -19.26
C VAL A 92 -4.14 -6.90 -19.24
N THR A 93 -5.16 -6.05 -19.20
CA THR A 93 -4.99 -4.59 -19.05
C THR A 93 -4.23 -4.26 -17.77
N PHE A 94 -4.54 -4.93 -16.66
CA PHE A 94 -3.84 -4.70 -15.41
C PHE A 94 -2.37 -5.14 -15.47
N GLU A 95 -2.08 -6.29 -16.06
CA GLU A 95 -0.72 -6.79 -16.22
C GLU A 95 0.12 -5.85 -17.10
N ASP A 96 -0.45 -5.34 -18.19
CA ASP A 96 0.22 -4.40 -19.09
C ASP A 96 0.45 -3.05 -18.41
N TYR A 97 -0.51 -2.58 -17.61
CA TYR A 97 -0.32 -1.40 -16.76
C TYR A 97 0.85 -1.59 -15.79
N ILE A 98 0.90 -2.72 -15.07
CA ILE A 98 1.99 -3.04 -14.15
C ILE A 98 3.33 -3.14 -14.89
N LYS A 99 3.38 -3.76 -16.07
CA LYS A 99 4.59 -3.78 -16.92
C LYS A 99 5.03 -2.37 -17.30
N GLY A 100 4.11 -1.50 -17.69
CA GLY A 100 4.38 -0.09 -17.98
C GLY A 100 4.98 0.63 -16.77
N LEU A 101 4.40 0.43 -15.59
CA LEU A 101 4.90 1.01 -14.34
C LEU A 101 6.29 0.52 -13.97
N ARG A 102 6.74 -0.67 -14.37
CA ARG A 102 8.12 -1.14 -14.10
C ARG A 102 9.16 -0.19 -14.67
N SER A 103 8.85 0.52 -15.76
CA SER A 103 9.73 1.51 -16.37
C SER A 103 9.87 2.79 -15.53
N SER A 104 8.84 3.17 -14.76
CA SER A 104 8.83 4.37 -13.90
C SER A 104 9.07 4.09 -12.41
N TRP A 105 8.82 2.85 -11.97
CA TRP A 105 9.05 2.29 -10.63
C TRP A 105 10.20 1.29 -10.69
N ASN A 106 11.38 1.77 -11.11
CA ASN A 106 12.63 1.02 -11.03
C ASN A 106 13.53 1.61 -9.94
N ALA A 107 14.51 0.83 -9.48
CA ALA A 107 15.46 1.25 -8.45
C ALA A 107 16.27 2.52 -8.83
N GLN A 108 16.38 2.82 -10.13
CA GLN A 108 17.16 3.92 -10.68
C GLN A 108 16.35 5.23 -10.83
N SER A 109 15.04 5.15 -11.06
CA SER A 109 14.09 6.28 -11.02
C SER A 109 13.94 6.86 -9.61
N PHE A 110 14.38 6.10 -8.61
CA PHE A 110 14.50 6.54 -7.22
C PHE A 110 15.69 7.51 -7.00
N MET A 111 16.72 7.45 -7.87
CA MET A 111 17.92 8.29 -7.81
C MET A 111 17.74 9.69 -8.43
N SER A 112 16.62 9.97 -9.10
CA SER A 112 16.42 11.20 -9.86
C SER A 112 15.23 12.00 -9.32
N HIS A 113 15.56 13.18 -8.77
CA HIS A 113 14.69 14.28 -8.30
C HIS A 113 14.23 14.26 -6.83
N SER A 114 14.99 15.03 -6.03
CA SER A 114 14.64 15.65 -4.74
C SER A 114 14.21 14.75 -3.58
N LEU A 115 14.93 14.89 -2.46
CA LEU A 115 14.83 14.12 -1.21
C LEU A 115 13.43 14.07 -0.58
N GLU A 116 12.60 15.10 -0.78
CA GLU A 116 11.20 15.08 -0.33
C GLU A 116 10.34 14.07 -1.10
N LEU A 117 10.59 13.93 -2.41
CA LEU A 117 9.84 13.02 -3.29
C LEU A 117 10.25 11.56 -3.09
N SER A 118 11.52 11.28 -2.76
CA SER A 118 11.98 9.91 -2.49
C SER A 118 11.34 9.31 -1.23
N SER A 119 11.14 10.10 -0.16
CA SER A 119 10.37 9.63 1.02
C SER A 119 8.90 9.33 0.70
N LEU A 120 8.38 10.00 -0.34
CA LEU A 120 7.03 9.83 -0.88
C LEU A 120 6.95 8.73 -1.95
N ARG A 121 8.05 8.12 -2.40
CA ARG A 121 8.04 6.99 -3.36
C ARG A 121 8.30 5.66 -2.67
N ASN A 122 7.41 5.30 -1.76
CA ASN A 122 7.45 4.03 -1.06
C ASN A 122 6.33 3.08 -1.52
N CYS A 123 6.26 1.90 -0.90
CA CYS A 123 5.21 0.92 -1.12
C CYS A 123 3.78 1.49 -1.01
N ASN A 124 3.54 2.39 -0.07
CA ASN A 124 2.22 2.97 0.17
C ASN A 124 1.80 3.90 -0.97
N SER A 125 2.74 4.69 -1.50
CA SER A 125 2.46 5.54 -2.67
C SER A 125 2.30 4.74 -3.95
N PHE A 126 3.03 3.63 -4.10
CA PHE A 126 2.80 2.68 -5.20
C PHE A 126 1.39 2.09 -5.11
N SER A 127 0.99 1.59 -3.93
CA SER A 127 -0.36 1.09 -3.71
C SER A 127 -1.42 2.15 -4.02
N LYS A 128 -1.19 3.41 -3.67
CA LYS A 128 -2.08 4.52 -4.02
C LYS A 128 -2.24 4.68 -5.53
N GLU A 129 -1.15 4.67 -6.29
CA GLU A 129 -1.20 4.81 -7.75
C GLU A 129 -1.97 3.64 -8.40
N VAL A 130 -1.71 2.42 -7.94
CA VAL A 130 -2.40 1.21 -8.40
C VAL A 130 -3.90 1.26 -8.08
N LEU A 131 -4.27 1.62 -6.85
CA LEU A 131 -5.68 1.73 -6.46
C LEU A 131 -6.42 2.82 -7.27
N SER A 132 -5.76 3.96 -7.50
CA SER A 132 -6.31 5.03 -8.32
C SER A 132 -6.59 4.57 -9.74
N PHE A 133 -5.73 3.72 -10.31
CA PHE A 133 -5.94 3.14 -11.64
C PHE A 133 -7.07 2.12 -11.68
N LEU A 134 -7.15 1.24 -10.67
CA LEU A 134 -8.13 0.16 -10.64
C LEU A 134 -9.57 0.67 -10.48
N ASN A 135 -9.81 1.52 -9.49
CA ASN A 135 -11.17 1.95 -9.17
C ASN A 135 -11.26 3.35 -8.54
N GLY A 136 -10.17 4.13 -8.59
CA GLY A 136 -10.13 5.48 -8.03
C GLY A 136 -10.10 5.53 -6.50
N SER A 137 -10.01 4.37 -5.82
CA SER A 137 -9.85 4.32 -4.37
C SER A 137 -8.46 4.79 -3.94
N ASN A 138 -8.28 5.01 -2.63
CA ASN A 138 -7.06 5.56 -2.09
C ASN A 138 -6.61 4.80 -0.85
N VAL A 139 -5.30 4.83 -0.61
CA VAL A 139 -4.71 4.30 0.63
C VAL A 139 -5.12 5.23 1.79
N PRO A 140 -5.53 4.69 2.95
CA PRO A 140 -5.89 5.51 4.10
C PRO A 140 -4.79 6.50 4.52
N ASP A 141 -5.19 7.72 4.87
CA ASP A 141 -4.25 8.81 5.17
C ASP A 141 -3.33 8.51 6.36
N TYR A 142 -3.76 7.70 7.33
CA TYR A 142 -2.91 7.31 8.46
C TYR A 142 -1.69 6.46 8.05
N ILE A 143 -1.77 5.80 6.88
CA ILE A 143 -0.65 5.05 6.28
C ILE A 143 0.25 6.01 5.51
N LEU A 144 -0.33 6.86 4.65
CA LEU A 144 0.42 7.77 3.78
C LEU A 144 1.14 8.88 4.57
N SER A 145 0.56 9.33 5.68
CA SER A 145 1.14 10.40 6.51
C SER A 145 2.23 9.92 7.45
N LEU A 146 2.44 8.61 7.62
CA LEU A 146 3.39 8.05 8.58
C LEU A 146 4.83 8.59 8.42
N PRO A 147 5.42 8.64 7.21
CA PRO A 147 6.78 9.16 7.04
C PRO A 147 6.91 10.62 7.48
N HIS A 148 5.95 11.46 7.12
CA HIS A 148 5.93 12.87 7.52
C HIS A 148 5.77 13.03 9.04
N GLN A 149 4.89 12.22 9.66
CA GLN A 149 4.70 12.23 11.10
C GLN A 149 5.95 11.79 11.87
N PHE A 150 6.73 10.85 11.31
CA PHE A 150 8.00 10.39 11.89
C PHE A 150 9.09 11.46 11.74
N LEU A 151 9.27 12.02 10.54
CA LEU A 151 10.25 13.07 10.27
C LEU A 151 10.00 14.36 11.08
N SER A 152 8.76 14.61 11.51
CA SER A 152 8.44 15.74 12.38
C SER A 152 8.83 15.52 13.86
N THR A 153 9.37 14.35 14.22
CA THR A 153 9.83 14.06 15.59
C THR A 153 11.33 14.39 15.74
N PRO A 154 11.83 14.68 16.96
CA PRO A 154 13.26 14.94 17.17
C PRO A 154 14.15 13.78 16.69
N LEU A 155 13.71 12.53 16.89
CA LEU A 155 14.41 11.35 16.40
C LEU A 155 14.36 11.25 14.87
N GLY A 156 13.21 11.46 14.24
CA GLY A 156 13.11 11.42 12.78
C GLY A 156 13.94 12.52 12.11
N ALA A 157 13.99 13.71 12.71
CA ALA A 157 14.82 14.81 12.25
C ALA A 157 16.33 14.49 12.34
N SER A 158 16.77 13.83 13.42
CA SER A 158 18.18 13.43 13.58
C SER A 158 18.56 12.25 12.70
N MET A 159 17.63 11.34 12.39
CA MET A 159 17.84 10.21 11.49
C MET A 159 17.68 10.56 10.01
N ARG A 160 17.18 11.75 9.69
CA ARG A 160 16.99 12.21 8.31
C ARG A 160 18.20 11.97 7.40
N PRO A 161 19.46 12.27 7.80
CA PRO A 161 20.63 12.02 6.95
C PRO A 161 20.89 10.52 6.66
N MET A 162 20.59 9.62 7.59
CA MET A 162 20.72 8.17 7.38
C MET A 162 19.62 7.63 6.47
N ILE A 163 18.39 8.12 6.68
CA ILE A 163 17.24 7.80 5.82
C ILE A 163 17.52 8.29 4.40
N ASP A 164 18.07 9.50 4.27
CA ASP A 164 18.50 10.06 2.98
C ASP A 164 19.56 9.19 2.31
N GLN A 165 20.44 8.52 3.06
CA GLN A 165 21.47 7.64 2.52
C GLN A 165 20.93 6.26 2.11
N MET A 166 19.93 5.73 2.83
CA MET A 166 19.23 4.49 2.42
C MET A 166 18.44 4.68 1.12
N PHE A 167 18.14 5.93 0.80
CA PHE A 167 17.32 6.32 -0.34
C PHE A 167 18.12 6.97 -1.50
N ARG A 168 19.45 6.92 -1.46
CA ARG A 168 20.35 7.34 -2.53
C ARG A 168 20.78 6.19 -3.43
#